data_AF-A0A257JTK4-F1
#
_entry.id   AF-A0A257JTK4-F1
#
_cell.length_a   1.000
_cell.length_b   1.000
_cell.length_c   1.000
_cell.angle_alpha   90.00
_cell.angle_beta   90.00
_cell.angle_gamma   90.00
#
_symmetry.space_group_name_H-M   'P 1'
#
loop_
_entity.id
_entity.type
_entity.pdbx_description
1 polymer ?
#
loop_
_entity_poly.entity_id
_entity_poly.type
_entity_poly.pdbx_seq_one_letter_code
_entity_poly.pdbx_strand_id
1 'polypeptide(L)'
;HLRDLRRVVTGALEVQRREKTIGSSLEAAPVVYVTNDAIRGAIGQEDLAELCITSGLELRNGEGPAEAFRLEEVAGVSVVFERAPGVKCARSWKFFDPATALPGFPDITPRDARAVMAWDQTNPA
;
A
#
# COMPACT_ATOMS: atom_id res chain seq x y z
N HIS A 1 17.22 2.30 5.37
CA HIS A 1 16.59 2.13 4.04
C HIS A 1 15.09 1.81 4.14
N LEU A 2 14.67 0.56 4.42
CA LEU A 2 13.22 0.22 4.50
C LEU A 2 12.46 0.98 5.61
N ARG A 3 13.09 1.15 6.78
CA ARG A 3 12.53 1.96 7.87
C ARG A 3 12.34 3.43 7.47
N ASP A 4 13.29 3.99 6.74
CA ASP A 4 13.24 5.39 6.32
C ASP A 4 12.15 5.61 5.27
N LEU A 5 12.06 4.72 4.27
CA LEU A 5 10.96 4.73 3.29
C LEU A 5 9.61 4.67 4.00
N ARG A 6 9.42 3.73 4.94
CA ARG A 6 8.19 3.63 5.71
C ARG A 6 7.89 4.90 6.52
N ARG A 7 8.91 5.58 7.05
CA ARG A 7 8.74 6.87 7.74
C ARG A 7 8.24 7.95 6.80
N VAL A 8 8.80 8.07 5.58
CA VAL A 8 8.34 9.05 4.59
C VAL A 8 6.91 8.75 4.15
N VAL A 9 6.58 7.49 3.85
CA VAL A 9 5.21 7.09 3.47
C VAL A 9 4.23 7.38 4.59
N THR A 10 4.54 6.96 5.83
CA THR A 10 3.68 7.25 6.99
C THR A 10 3.48 8.76 7.19
N GLY A 11 4.54 9.56 7.02
CA GLY A 11 4.46 11.02 7.09
C GLY A 11 3.51 11.61 6.06
N ALA A 12 3.60 11.17 4.80
CA ALA A 12 2.71 11.61 3.74
C ALA A 12 1.24 11.26 4.04
N LEU A 13 0.97 10.04 4.52
CA LEU A 13 -0.38 9.60 4.87
C LEU A 13 -0.94 10.31 6.11
N GLU A 14 -0.08 10.71 7.04
CA GLU A 14 -0.49 11.47 8.23
C GLU A 14 -1.01 12.87 7.88
N VAL A 15 -0.41 13.54 6.88
CA VAL A 15 -0.97 14.80 6.34
C VAL A 15 -2.40 14.57 5.85
N GLN A 16 -2.62 13.50 5.09
CA GLN A 16 -3.93 13.18 4.53
C GLN A 16 -4.98 12.80 5.58
N ARG A 17 -4.57 12.18 6.71
CA ARG A 17 -5.47 11.96 7.86
C ARG A 17 -5.85 13.25 8.55
N ARG A 18 -4.90 14.17 8.74
CA ARG A 18 -5.18 15.49 9.35
C ARG A 18 -6.16 16.30 8.51
N GLU A 19 -6.05 16.21 7.19
CA GLU A 19 -6.96 16.81 6.21
C GLU A 19 -8.30 16.06 6.08
N LYS A 20 -8.45 14.91 6.75
CA LYS A 20 -9.63 14.03 6.71
C LYS A 20 -9.91 13.44 5.30
N THR A 21 -8.90 13.38 4.46
CA THR A 21 -8.96 12.76 3.12
C THR A 21 -9.14 11.24 3.22
N ILE A 22 -8.46 10.63 4.20
CA ILE A 22 -8.52 9.19 4.51
C ILE A 22 -8.70 8.96 6.01
N GLY A 23 -9.39 7.89 6.39
CA GLY A 23 -9.49 7.41 7.77
C GLY A 23 -8.45 6.34 8.12
N SER A 24 -8.06 5.51 7.15
CA SER A 24 -7.07 4.43 7.31
C SER A 24 -5.97 4.49 6.25
N SER A 25 -4.78 3.97 6.55
CA SER A 25 -3.73 3.80 5.52
C SER A 25 -4.14 2.83 4.42
N LEU A 26 -5.07 1.91 4.71
CA LEU A 26 -5.64 1.02 3.71
C LEU A 26 -6.44 1.76 2.64
N GLU A 27 -6.88 2.99 2.87
CA GLU A 27 -7.51 3.80 1.82
C GLU A 27 -6.50 4.43 0.84
N ALA A 28 -5.20 4.18 1.01
CA ALA A 28 -4.14 4.76 0.19
C ALA A 28 -3.46 3.72 -0.71
N ALA A 29 -3.00 4.19 -1.87
CA ALA A 29 -2.14 3.48 -2.80
C ALA A 29 -1.00 4.41 -3.29
N PRO A 30 -0.13 4.90 -2.40
CA PRO A 30 0.82 5.97 -2.74
C PRO A 30 1.83 5.57 -3.82
N VAL A 31 2.28 6.58 -4.57
CA VAL A 31 3.41 6.47 -5.49
C VAL A 31 4.67 7.00 -4.80
N VAL A 32 5.65 6.13 -4.61
CA VAL A 32 6.92 6.43 -3.94
C VAL A 32 8.00 6.57 -4.99
N TYR A 33 8.68 7.70 -5.01
CA TYR A 33 9.82 7.95 -5.88
C TYR A 33 11.12 7.81 -5.09
N VAL A 34 12.09 7.11 -5.68
CA VAL A 34 13.41 6.91 -5.09
C VAL A 34 14.49 7.27 -6.11
N THR A 35 15.40 8.16 -5.73
CA THR A 35 16.56 8.54 -6.56
C THR A 35 17.77 7.66 -6.34
N ASN A 36 17.86 7.02 -5.17
CA ASN A 36 19.05 6.29 -4.74
C ASN A 36 18.94 4.79 -5.06
N ASP A 37 19.82 4.30 -5.93
CA ASP A 37 19.88 2.89 -6.32
C ASP A 37 20.22 1.94 -5.17
N ALA A 38 20.92 2.40 -4.12
CA ALA A 38 21.16 1.60 -2.92
C ALA A 38 19.88 1.36 -2.10
N ILE A 39 18.99 2.37 -2.05
CA ILE A 39 17.67 2.22 -1.41
C ILE A 39 16.83 1.23 -2.23
N ARG A 40 16.86 1.33 -3.56
CA ARG A 40 16.17 0.39 -4.46
C ARG A 40 16.69 -1.04 -4.34
N GLY A 41 18.02 -1.22 -4.30
CA GLY A 41 18.64 -2.53 -4.10
C GLY A 41 18.25 -3.16 -2.76
N ALA A 42 18.07 -2.34 -1.71
CA ALA A 42 17.59 -2.80 -0.40
C ALA A 42 16.07 -3.06 -0.34
N ILE A 43 15.28 -2.52 -1.27
CA ILE A 43 13.83 -2.76 -1.36
C ILE A 43 13.53 -4.16 -1.94
N GLY A 44 14.36 -4.66 -2.86
CA GLY A 44 14.31 -6.06 -3.30
C GLY A 44 12.93 -6.55 -3.73
N GLN A 45 12.48 -7.69 -3.17
CA GLN A 45 11.16 -8.31 -3.42
C GLN A 45 10.13 -8.02 -2.30
N GLU A 46 10.43 -7.09 -1.40
CA GLU A 46 9.52 -6.80 -0.28
C GLU A 46 8.20 -6.20 -0.78
N ASP A 47 7.09 -6.67 -0.23
CA ASP A 47 5.79 -6.06 -0.45
C ASP A 47 5.71 -4.76 0.35
N LEU A 48 6.10 -3.66 -0.30
CA LEU A 48 6.10 -2.33 0.31
C LEU A 48 4.69 -1.87 0.72
N ALA A 49 3.64 -2.33 0.05
CA ALA A 49 2.26 -2.01 0.43
C ALA A 49 1.91 -2.68 1.76
N GLU A 50 2.31 -3.95 1.96
CA GLU A 50 2.18 -4.62 3.26
C GLU A 50 3.03 -3.92 4.34
N LEU A 51 4.28 -3.57 4.03
CA LEU A 51 5.18 -2.87 4.96
C LEU A 51 4.62 -1.53 5.43
N CYS A 52 3.96 -0.79 4.53
CA CYS A 52 3.35 0.51 4.80
C CYS A 52 1.89 0.43 5.23
N ILE A 53 1.30 -0.78 5.27
CA ILE A 53 -0.10 -1.04 5.61
C ILE A 53 -1.04 -0.23 4.70
N THR A 54 -0.74 -0.22 3.40
CA THR A 54 -1.55 0.40 2.34
C THR A 54 -2.18 -0.68 1.47
N SER A 55 -3.22 -0.31 0.70
CA SER A 55 -3.86 -1.26 -0.23
C SER A 55 -3.07 -1.44 -1.52
N GLY A 56 -2.29 -0.44 -1.89
CA GLY A 56 -1.30 -0.52 -2.96
C GLY A 56 -0.09 0.34 -2.63
N LEU A 57 0.97 0.20 -3.42
CA LEU A 57 2.11 1.10 -3.43
C LEU A 57 2.84 0.92 -4.76
N GLU A 58 3.08 2.02 -5.46
CA GLU A 58 3.90 1.99 -6.67
C GLU A 58 5.27 2.58 -6.38
N LEU A 59 6.34 1.90 -6.79
CA LEU A 59 7.70 2.42 -6.70
C LEU A 59 8.16 2.93 -8.06
N ARG A 60 8.53 4.20 -8.14
CA ARG A 60 9.06 4.86 -9.35
C ARG A 60 10.47 5.38 -9.13
N ASN A 61 11.21 5.53 -10.22
CA ASN A 61 12.56 6.08 -10.20
C ASN A 61 12.53 7.61 -10.32
N GLY A 62 13.50 8.25 -9.70
CA GLY A 62 13.73 9.69 -9.80
C GLY A 62 13.23 10.48 -8.59
N GLU A 63 13.19 11.80 -8.73
CA GLU A 63 12.88 12.72 -7.62
C GLU A 63 11.39 12.84 -7.31
N GLY A 64 10.54 12.40 -8.24
CA GLY A 64 9.11 12.68 -8.22
C GLY A 64 8.80 14.16 -8.50
N PRO A 65 7.51 14.52 -8.53
CA PRO A 65 7.10 15.90 -8.79
C PRO A 65 7.49 16.83 -7.63
N ALA A 66 7.53 18.14 -7.88
CA ALA A 66 8.00 19.13 -6.91
C ALA A 66 7.14 19.13 -5.63
N GLU A 67 5.83 18.95 -5.79
CA GLU A 67 4.80 18.90 -4.75
C GLU A 67 4.78 17.60 -3.94
N ALA A 68 5.57 16.58 -4.31
CA ALA A 68 5.62 15.33 -3.57
C ALA A 68 6.10 15.55 -2.12
N PHE A 69 5.51 14.82 -1.18
CA PHE A 69 5.89 14.86 0.23
C PHE A 69 7.32 14.33 0.42
N ARG A 70 8.11 15.01 1.24
CA ARG A 70 9.50 14.66 1.56
C ARG A 70 9.76 14.89 3.05
N LEU A 71 10.69 14.11 3.61
CA LEU A 71 11.26 14.37 4.93
C LEU A 71 12.70 14.84 4.76
N GLU A 72 13.09 15.92 5.42
CA GLU A 72 14.44 16.47 5.34
C GLU A 72 15.51 15.47 5.81
N GLU A 73 15.16 14.62 6.77
CA GLU A 73 16.05 13.59 7.33
C GLU A 73 16.20 12.36 6.43
N VAL A 74 15.38 12.24 5.36
CA VAL A 74 15.40 11.11 4.43
C VAL A 74 15.56 11.62 3.00
N ALA A 75 16.81 11.88 2.62
CA ALA A 75 17.15 12.31 1.27
C ALA A 75 16.82 11.23 0.21
N GLY A 76 16.37 11.68 -0.95
CA GLY A 76 16.17 10.83 -2.13
C GLY A 76 14.92 9.94 -2.10
N VAL A 77 13.97 10.20 -1.19
CA VAL A 77 12.65 9.58 -1.17
C VAL A 77 11.59 10.66 -1.19
N SER A 78 10.63 10.57 -2.12
CA SER A 78 9.45 11.42 -2.15
C SER A 78 8.19 10.60 -2.35
N VAL A 79 7.06 11.08 -1.86
CA VAL A 79 5.79 10.34 -1.86
C VAL A 79 4.67 11.22 -2.38
N VAL A 80 3.97 10.72 -3.39
CA VAL A 80 2.70 11.29 -3.86
C VAL A 80 1.58 10.43 -3.27
N PHE A 81 0.66 11.08 -2.57
CA PHE A 81 -0.54 10.40 -2.09
C PHE A 81 -1.48 10.11 -3.27
N GLU A 82 -1.97 8.88 -3.32
CA GLU A 82 -3.10 8.49 -4.15
C GLU A 82 -4.07 7.67 -3.31
N ARG A 83 -5.37 7.83 -3.57
CA ARG A 83 -6.40 7.02 -2.92
C ARG A 83 -6.44 5.65 -3.58
N ALA A 84 -6.54 4.60 -2.78
CA ALA A 84 -6.65 3.24 -3.29
C ALA A 84 -7.94 3.08 -4.12
N PRO A 85 -7.86 2.59 -5.36
CA PRO A 85 -9.03 2.41 -6.22
C PRO A 85 -9.80 1.13 -5.85
N GLY A 86 -10.98 0.97 -6.46
CA GLY A 86 -11.79 -0.24 -6.34
C GLY A 86 -12.68 -0.26 -5.11
N VAL A 87 -12.92 -1.45 -4.57
CA VAL A 87 -13.87 -1.67 -3.47
C VAL A 87 -13.15 -2.18 -2.22
N LYS A 88 -13.68 -1.82 -1.05
CA LYS A 88 -13.15 -2.28 0.23
C LYS A 88 -13.49 -3.75 0.45
N CYS A 89 -12.48 -4.58 0.68
CA CYS A 89 -12.63 -5.97 1.06
C CYS A 89 -13.32 -6.11 2.43
N ALA A 90 -14.33 -6.97 2.53
CA ALA A 90 -15.07 -7.20 3.77
C ALA A 90 -14.24 -7.84 4.90
N ARG A 91 -13.14 -8.54 4.57
CA ARG A 91 -12.29 -9.27 5.54
C ARG A 91 -11.05 -8.51 5.96
N SER A 92 -10.20 -8.12 5.02
CA SER A 92 -8.91 -7.45 5.31
C SER A 92 -9.00 -5.92 5.29
N TRP A 93 -10.11 -5.36 4.79
CA TRP A 93 -10.30 -3.92 4.55
C TRP A 93 -9.35 -3.31 3.51
N LYS A 94 -8.54 -4.12 2.82
CA LYS A 94 -7.80 -3.66 1.64
C LYS A 94 -8.76 -3.31 0.51
N PHE A 95 -8.43 -2.26 -0.23
CA PHE A 95 -9.11 -1.90 -1.46
C PHE A 95 -8.52 -2.70 -2.62
N PHE A 96 -9.37 -3.26 -3.47
CA PHE A 96 -8.96 -4.09 -4.59
C PHE A 96 -9.91 -3.93 -5.78
N ASP A 97 -9.43 -4.29 -6.97
CA ASP A 97 -10.27 -4.35 -8.17
C ASP A 97 -11.24 -5.54 -8.06
N PRO A 98 -12.57 -5.30 -7.99
CA PRO A 98 -13.56 -6.38 -7.90
C PRO A 98 -13.53 -7.33 -9.10
N ALA A 99 -12.99 -6.92 -10.26
CA ALA A 99 -12.82 -7.81 -11.41
C ALA A 99 -11.83 -8.96 -11.14
N THR A 100 -10.97 -8.81 -10.13
CA THR A 100 -10.01 -9.85 -9.72
C THR A 100 -10.60 -10.85 -8.71
N ALA A 101 -11.83 -10.63 -8.22
CA ALA A 101 -12.47 -11.48 -7.23
C ALA A 101 -12.60 -12.94 -7.73
N LEU A 102 -12.47 -13.90 -6.80
CA LEU A 102 -12.67 -15.31 -7.12
C LEU A 102 -14.18 -15.63 -7.18
N PRO A 103 -14.61 -16.58 -8.03
CA PRO A 103 -15.99 -17.07 -8.02
C PRO A 103 -16.41 -17.52 -6.62
N GLY A 104 -17.58 -17.06 -6.16
CA GLY A 104 -18.09 -17.32 -4.81
C GLY A 104 -17.62 -16.34 -3.72
N PHE A 105 -16.69 -15.42 -4.04
CA PHE A 105 -16.12 -14.45 -3.11
C PHE A 105 -16.11 -13.02 -3.69
N PRO A 106 -17.27 -12.43 -4.03
CA PRO A 106 -17.36 -11.18 -4.78
C PRO A 106 -16.89 -9.94 -4.00
N ASP A 107 -16.78 -10.03 -2.67
CA ASP A 107 -16.55 -8.91 -1.76
C ASP A 107 -15.21 -9.00 -1.00
N ILE A 108 -14.37 -9.98 -1.31
CA ILE A 108 -13.05 -10.15 -0.68
C ILE A 108 -11.93 -10.38 -1.69
N THR A 109 -10.71 -10.03 -1.29
CA THR A 109 -9.53 -10.17 -2.15
C THR A 109 -9.24 -11.64 -2.47
N PRO A 110 -8.55 -11.95 -3.58
CA PRO A 110 -8.10 -13.32 -3.87
C PRO A 110 -7.19 -13.94 -2.80
N ARG A 111 -6.46 -13.12 -2.02
CA ARG A 111 -5.70 -13.59 -0.85
C ARG A 111 -6.66 -14.08 0.24
N ASP A 112 -7.65 -13.25 0.57
CA ASP A 112 -8.62 -13.53 1.63
C ASP A 112 -9.54 -14.71 1.28
N ALA A 113 -9.97 -14.80 0.02
CA ALA A 113 -10.76 -15.93 -0.48
C ALA A 113 -10.00 -17.26 -0.34
N ARG A 114 -8.73 -17.31 -0.77
CA ARG A 114 -7.89 -18.51 -0.59
C ARG A 114 -7.74 -18.90 0.88
N ALA A 115 -7.62 -17.92 1.78
CA ALA A 115 -7.56 -18.20 3.20
C ALA A 115 -8.89 -18.71 3.78
N VAL A 116 -10.05 -18.28 3.27
CA VAL A 116 -11.35 -18.88 3.64
C VAL A 116 -11.43 -20.31 3.14
N MET A 117 -11.14 -20.55 1.86
CA MET A 117 -11.20 -21.89 1.25
C MET A 117 -10.29 -22.89 1.97
N ALA A 118 -9.07 -22.47 2.34
CA ALA A 118 -8.14 -23.32 3.08
C ALA A 118 -8.67 -23.69 4.47
N TRP A 119 -9.34 -22.74 5.16
CA TRP A 119 -9.97 -23.01 6.45
C TRP A 119 -11.13 -24.00 6.32
N ASP A 120 -11.99 -23.84 5.32
CA ASP A 120 -13.14 -24.72 5.10
C ASP A 120 -12.70 -26.16 4.79
N GLN A 121 -11.58 -26.33 4.08
CA GLN A 121 -11.00 -27.66 3.81
C GLN A 121 -10.53 -28.37 5.07
N THR A 122 -10.00 -27.62 6.06
CA THR A 122 -9.51 -28.19 7.31
C THR A 122 -10.58 -28.26 8.41
N ASN A 123 -11.73 -27.62 8.20
CA ASN A 123 -12.85 -27.55 9.14
C ASN A 123 -14.18 -27.83 8.43
N PRO A 124 -14.38 -29.06 7.89
CA PRO A 124 -15.66 -29.44 7.34
C PRO A 124 -16.74 -29.40 8.42
N ALA A 125 -17.95 -28.99 8.04
CA ALA A 125 -19.12 -28.93 8.92
C ALA A 125 -19.52 -30.30 9.47
#